data_AF-G2QT04-F1
#
_entry.id   AF-G2QT04-F1
#
_cell.length_a   1.000
_cell.length_b   1.000
_cell.length_c   1.000
_cell.angle_alpha   90.00
_cell.angle_beta   90.00
_cell.angle_gamma   90.00
#
_symmetry.space_group_name_H-M   'P 1'
#
loop_
_entity.id
_entity.type
_entity.pdbx_description
1 polymer ?
#
loop_
_entity_poly.entity_id
_entity_poly.type
_entity_poly.pdbx_seq_one_letter_code
_entity_poly.pdbx_strand_id
1 'polypeptide(L)'
;MPVPDFTSPTIFPPFNALPFTTTTPSSPSPSPSQPKNHQPPPGPTHEAQAQDYYLLAQITHNMTLTKPTLILADRAGTSFALVYTSRPGAGPDAPDLAARGMRRGATVVLRGARRT
;
A
#
# COMPACT_ATOMS: atom_id res chain seq x y z
N MET A 1 -16.66 -9.89 21.44
CA MET A 1 -15.84 -9.05 20.53
C MET A 1 -16.78 -8.32 19.60
N PRO A 2 -16.83 -6.98 19.58
CA PRO A 2 -17.59 -6.25 18.57
C PRO A 2 -17.03 -6.58 17.17
N VAL A 3 -17.92 -6.69 16.19
CA VAL A 3 -17.51 -6.91 14.79
C VAL A 3 -16.80 -5.65 14.29
N PRO A 4 -15.62 -5.76 13.67
CA PRO A 4 -14.95 -4.60 13.06
C PRO A 4 -15.86 -3.95 12.02
N ASP A 5 -15.83 -2.62 11.95
CA ASP A 5 -16.48 -1.92 10.84
C ASP A 5 -15.62 -2.07 9.58
N PHE A 6 -15.98 -3.05 8.76
CA PHE A 6 -15.34 -3.28 7.47
C PHE A 6 -15.59 -2.15 6.47
N THR A 7 -16.48 -1.19 6.72
CA THR A 7 -16.76 -0.07 5.80
C THR A 7 -15.94 1.18 6.09
N SER A 8 -15.24 1.24 7.22
CA SER A 8 -14.43 2.39 7.61
C SER A 8 -13.38 2.75 6.55
N PRO A 9 -13.41 3.95 5.94
CA PRO A 9 -12.42 4.39 4.97
C PRO A 9 -11.07 4.72 5.62
N THR A 10 -11.01 4.84 6.94
CA THR A 10 -9.77 5.03 7.69
C THR A 10 -9.00 3.72 7.84
N ILE A 11 -9.70 2.60 8.10
CA ILE A 11 -9.10 1.27 8.21
C ILE A 11 -8.94 0.64 6.82
N PHE A 12 -9.90 0.87 5.92
CA PHE A 12 -9.93 0.31 4.57
C PHE A 12 -10.00 1.40 3.50
N PRO A 13 -8.93 2.20 3.33
CA PRO A 13 -8.90 3.29 2.37
C PRO A 13 -8.95 2.77 0.92
N PRO A 14 -9.49 3.56 -0.03
CA PRO A 14 -9.34 3.27 -1.45
C PRO A 14 -7.89 3.47 -1.91
N PHE A 15 -7.52 2.85 -3.02
CA PHE A 15 -6.17 2.89 -3.59
C PHE A 15 -5.67 4.32 -3.81
N ASN A 16 -6.54 5.23 -4.27
CA ASN A 16 -6.18 6.63 -4.54
C ASN A 16 -5.88 7.46 -3.28
N ALA A 17 -6.31 7.00 -2.10
CA ALA A 17 -6.00 7.63 -0.82
C ALA A 17 -4.71 7.11 -0.19
N LEU A 18 -4.07 6.09 -0.76
CA LEU A 18 -2.84 5.50 -0.21
C LEU A 18 -1.65 6.46 -0.35
N PRO A 19 -0.71 6.45 0.60
CA PRO A 19 0.51 7.23 0.48
C PRO A 19 1.38 6.73 -0.69
N PHE A 20 2.14 7.63 -1.31
CA PHE A 20 3.18 7.26 -2.25
C PHE A 20 4.42 6.74 -1.50
N THR A 21 5.20 5.87 -2.13
CA THR A 21 6.51 5.49 -1.63
C THR A 21 7.47 6.67 -1.75
N THR A 22 7.64 7.43 -0.68
CA THR A 22 8.68 8.45 -0.59
C THR A 22 10.04 7.77 -0.38
N THR A 23 10.82 7.60 -1.44
CA THR A 23 12.27 7.36 -1.32
C THR A 23 12.98 8.65 -0.93
N THR A 24 12.68 9.18 0.26
CA THR A 24 13.50 10.24 0.84
C THR A 24 14.56 9.55 1.69
N PRO A 25 15.85 9.59 1.32
CA PRO A 25 16.90 9.15 2.23
C PRO A 25 16.77 10.00 3.50
N SER A 26 16.75 9.34 4.65
CA SER A 26 16.82 10.00 5.95
C SER A 26 18.18 10.69 6.05
N SER A 27 18.28 11.93 5.55
CA SER A 27 19.44 12.77 5.86
C SER A 27 19.41 13.04 7.36
N PRO A 28 20.48 12.73 8.12
CA PRO A 28 20.59 13.21 9.49
C PRO A 28 20.67 14.74 9.39
N SER A 29 19.66 15.42 9.94
CA SER A 29 19.65 16.88 10.03
C SER A 29 20.83 17.33 10.89
N PRO A 30 21.82 18.10 10.38
CA PRO A 30 22.73 18.81 11.25
C PRO A 30 21.99 20.03 11.79
N SER A 31 21.70 20.05 13.08
CA SER A 31 21.27 21.26 13.79
C SER A 31 22.31 22.38 13.61
N PRO A 32 21.91 23.61 13.24
CA PRO A 32 22.62 24.80 13.66
C PRO A 32 21.72 25.59 14.62
N SER A 33 22.25 25.82 15.80
CA SER A 33 21.72 26.70 16.84
C SER A 33 21.40 28.10 16.30
N GLN A 34 20.14 28.57 16.39
CA GLN A 34 19.78 29.92 16.88
C GLN A 34 18.26 30.22 16.85
N PRO A 35 17.75 31.12 17.73
CA PRO A 35 16.32 31.32 18.00
C PRO A 35 15.73 32.56 17.29
N LYS A 36 14.41 32.52 16.97
CA LYS A 36 13.40 33.61 17.14
C LYS A 36 12.12 33.36 16.28
N ASN A 37 11.08 32.89 16.96
CA ASN A 37 9.70 33.39 16.90
C ASN A 37 9.05 33.65 15.53
N HIS A 38 8.61 32.62 14.78
CA HIS A 38 7.46 32.67 13.85
C HIS A 38 6.85 31.26 13.79
N GLN A 39 5.67 31.07 14.39
CA GLN A 39 4.90 29.83 14.33
C GLN A 39 4.23 29.72 12.94
N PRO A 40 4.59 28.76 12.08
CA PRO A 40 3.74 28.41 10.95
C PRO A 40 2.44 27.81 11.51
N PRO A 41 1.28 27.97 10.85
CA PRO A 41 0.06 27.28 11.26
C PRO A 41 0.35 25.78 11.38
N PRO A 42 -0.30 25.04 12.29
CA PRO A 42 -0.25 23.58 12.25
C PRO A 42 -0.91 23.16 10.93
N GLY A 43 -0.11 23.06 9.86
CA GLY A 43 -0.44 22.22 8.73
C GLY A 43 -0.73 20.83 9.28
N PRO A 44 -1.64 20.06 8.65
CA PRO A 44 -2.01 18.75 9.16
C PRO A 44 -0.72 18.00 9.43
N THR A 45 -0.45 17.75 10.71
CA THR A 45 0.73 17.04 11.12
C THR A 45 0.57 15.68 10.47
N HIS A 46 1.38 15.38 9.46
CA HIS A 46 1.54 14.03 8.94
C HIS A 46 2.29 13.23 10.02
N GLU A 47 1.75 13.19 11.24
CA GLU A 47 1.94 12.08 12.13
C GLU A 47 1.28 10.94 11.40
N ALA A 48 2.07 10.22 10.61
CA ALA A 48 1.83 8.83 10.33
C ALA A 48 1.85 8.10 11.68
N GLN A 49 0.84 8.34 12.52
CA GLN A 49 0.37 7.35 13.45
C GLN A 49 0.24 6.10 12.60
N ALA A 50 1.00 5.08 12.96
CA ALA A 50 0.91 3.75 12.38
C ALA A 50 -0.47 3.16 12.70
N GLN A 51 -1.54 3.78 12.20
CA GLN A 51 -2.84 3.18 12.16
C GLN A 51 -2.73 2.03 11.18
N ASP A 52 -3.03 0.83 11.67
CA ASP A 52 -3.10 -0.36 10.84
C ASP A 52 -4.26 -0.20 9.85
N TYR A 53 -3.92 0.19 8.62
CA TYR A 53 -4.84 0.24 7.51
C TYR A 53 -4.55 -0.90 6.52
N TYR A 54 -5.59 -1.30 5.80
CA TYR A 54 -5.58 -2.42 4.88
C TYR A 54 -6.27 -2.03 3.58
N LEU A 55 -5.57 -2.17 2.45
CA LEU A 55 -6.24 -2.10 1.16
C LEU A 55 -6.97 -3.41 0.90
N LEU A 56 -8.27 -3.33 0.64
CA LEU A 56 -9.09 -4.44 0.18
C LEU A 56 -9.32 -4.29 -1.32
N ALA A 57 -8.98 -5.34 -2.07
CA ALA A 57 -9.23 -5.34 -3.50
C ALA A 57 -9.50 -6.75 -4.03
N GLN A 58 -10.36 -6.84 -5.03
CA GLN A 58 -10.73 -8.10 -5.67
C GLN A 58 -9.90 -8.32 -6.92
N ILE A 59 -9.40 -9.55 -7.11
CA ILE A 59 -8.70 -9.94 -8.33
C ILE A 59 -9.71 -9.97 -9.48
N THR A 60 -9.48 -9.17 -10.51
CA THR A 60 -10.29 -9.15 -11.73
C THR A 60 -9.63 -9.97 -12.83
N HIS A 61 -8.30 -9.88 -12.99
CA HIS A 61 -7.55 -10.61 -14.01
C HIS A 61 -6.18 -11.06 -13.48
N ASN A 62 -5.71 -12.21 -13.96
CA ASN A 62 -4.32 -12.61 -13.85
C ASN A 62 -3.62 -12.24 -15.16
N MET A 63 -2.64 -11.33 -15.08
CA MET A 63 -1.85 -10.84 -16.22
C MET A 63 -0.37 -11.27 -16.11
N THR A 64 -0.14 -12.44 -15.50
CA THR A 64 1.21 -13.00 -15.38
C THR A 64 1.72 -13.43 -16.76
N LEU A 65 2.78 -12.76 -17.23
CA LEU A 65 3.56 -13.18 -18.40
C LEU A 65 4.98 -13.54 -17.98
N THR A 66 5.79 -12.54 -17.60
CA THR A 66 7.17 -12.72 -17.11
C THR A 66 7.31 -12.38 -15.63
N LYS A 67 6.52 -11.41 -15.15
CA LYS A 67 6.41 -11.05 -13.73
C LYS A 67 5.02 -11.41 -13.24
N PRO A 68 4.88 -12.05 -12.06
CA PRO A 68 3.57 -12.32 -11.50
C PRO A 68 2.80 -11.01 -11.27
N THR A 69 1.70 -10.85 -12.00
CA THR A 69 0.96 -9.58 -12.09
C THR A 69 -0.53 -9.88 -12.00
N LEU A 70 -1.22 -9.25 -11.06
CA LEU A 70 -2.67 -9.32 -10.90
C LEU A 70 -3.27 -7.94 -11.14
N ILE A 71 -4.40 -7.88 -11.85
CA ILE A 71 -5.24 -6.68 -11.91
C ILE A 71 -6.28 -6.79 -10.81
N LEU A 72 -6.32 -5.77 -9.97
CA LEU A 72 -7.19 -5.68 -8.81
C LEU A 72 -8.16 -4.50 -8.99
N ALA A 73 -9.34 -4.60 -8.39
CA ALA A 73 -10.26 -3.48 -8.21
C ALA A 73 -10.50 -3.29 -6.71
N ASP A 74 -10.27 -2.08 -6.18
CA ASP A 74 -10.64 -1.78 -4.80
C ASP A 74 -12.17 -1.66 -4.63
N ARG A 75 -12.59 -1.46 -3.40
CA ARG A 75 -13.99 -1.24 -3.01
C ARG A 75 -14.65 0.01 -3.61
N ALA A 76 -13.87 0.98 -4.07
CA ALA A 76 -14.38 2.16 -4.79
C ALA A 76 -14.42 1.94 -6.32
N GLY A 77 -14.04 0.74 -6.80
CA GLY A 77 -13.95 0.42 -8.22
C GLY A 77 -12.66 0.88 -8.90
N THR A 78 -11.69 1.42 -8.14
CA THR A 78 -10.39 1.84 -8.68
C THR A 78 -9.61 0.60 -9.11
N SER A 79 -9.23 0.54 -10.39
CA SER A 79 -8.43 -0.55 -10.94
C SER A 79 -6.94 -0.25 -10.87
N PHE A 80 -6.14 -1.22 -10.42
CA PHE A 80 -4.68 -1.11 -10.32
C PHE A 80 -4.00 -2.47 -10.44
N ALA A 81 -2.68 -2.45 -10.68
CA ALA A 81 -1.88 -3.67 -10.79
C ALA A 81 -1.14 -3.97 -9.48
N LEU A 82 -1.18 -5.24 -9.05
CA LEU A 82 -0.29 -5.79 -8.04
C LEU A 82 0.79 -6.61 -8.74
N VAL A 83 2.02 -6.10 -8.72
CA VAL A 83 3.19 -6.75 -9.33
C VAL A 83 4.05 -7.34 -8.24
N TYR A 84 4.30 -8.65 -8.31
CA TYR A 84 5.27 -9.31 -7.43
C TYR A 84 6.66 -9.19 -8.06
N THR A 85 7.53 -8.42 -7.41
CA THR A 85 8.94 -8.42 -7.76
C THR A 85 9.60 -9.65 -7.13
N SER A 86 10.26 -10.50 -7.93
CA SER A 86 11.11 -11.55 -7.37
C SER A 86 12.19 -10.92 -6.50
N ARG A 87 12.50 -11.55 -5.37
CA ARG A 87 13.73 -11.23 -4.63
C ARG A 87 14.93 -11.37 -5.58
N PRO A 88 15.93 -10.48 -5.53
CA PRO A 88 17.21 -10.73 -6.17
C PRO A 88 17.73 -12.11 -5.72
N GLY A 89 17.98 -13.03 -6.67
CA GLY A 89 18.45 -14.40 -6.39
C GLY A 89 17.37 -15.47 -6.22
N ALA A 90 16.07 -15.14 -6.30
CA ALA A 90 15.04 -16.16 -6.49
C ALA A 90 15.13 -16.64 -7.95
N GLY A 91 15.41 -17.93 -8.14
CA GLY A 91 15.52 -18.56 -9.46
C GLY A 91 14.23 -18.50 -10.30
N PRO A 92 14.16 -19.26 -11.41
CA PRO A 92 13.05 -19.21 -12.37
C PRO A 92 11.68 -19.61 -11.80
N ASP A 93 11.61 -20.12 -10.57
CA ASP A 93 10.38 -20.50 -9.87
C ASP A 93 9.63 -19.27 -9.34
N ALA A 94 9.05 -18.50 -10.26
CA ALA A 94 8.03 -17.53 -9.91
C ALA A 94 6.88 -18.24 -9.15
N PRO A 95 6.33 -17.65 -8.07
CA PRO A 95 5.25 -18.29 -7.34
C PRO A 95 4.03 -18.47 -8.24
N ASP A 96 3.56 -19.72 -8.39
CA ASP A 96 2.27 -19.98 -9.03
C ASP A 96 1.16 -19.34 -8.20
N LEU A 97 0.70 -18.17 -8.66
CA LEU A 97 -0.29 -17.36 -7.94
C LEU A 97 -1.65 -18.09 -7.89
N ALA A 98 -2.01 -18.81 -8.96
CA ALA A 98 -3.28 -19.50 -9.05
C ALA A 98 -3.33 -20.71 -8.10
N ALA A 99 -2.25 -21.50 -8.04
CA ALA A 99 -2.12 -22.59 -7.08
C ALA A 99 -2.20 -22.12 -5.62
N ARG A 100 -1.79 -20.86 -5.36
CA ARG A 100 -1.91 -20.20 -4.05
C ARG A 100 -3.29 -19.57 -3.80
N GLY A 101 -4.26 -19.77 -4.70
CA GLY A 101 -5.62 -19.26 -4.55
C GLY A 101 -5.83 -17.82 -5.01
N MET A 102 -4.83 -17.16 -5.59
CA MET A 102 -4.94 -15.82 -6.16
C MET A 102 -5.54 -15.89 -7.57
N ARG A 103 -6.85 -16.18 -7.62
CA ARG A 103 -7.66 -16.29 -8.84
C ARG A 103 -8.68 -15.16 -8.92
N ARG A 104 -9.23 -14.93 -10.11
CA ARG A 104 -10.33 -13.98 -10.33
C ARG A 104 -11.45 -14.25 -9.31
N GLY A 105 -11.97 -13.18 -8.70
CA GLY A 105 -12.99 -13.25 -7.66
C GLY A 105 -12.45 -13.33 -6.24
N ALA A 106 -11.19 -13.71 -6.03
CA ALA A 106 -10.59 -13.71 -4.70
C ALA A 106 -10.31 -12.28 -4.22
N THR A 107 -10.42 -12.06 -2.92
CA THR A 107 -10.13 -10.79 -2.26
C THR A 107 -8.72 -10.82 -1.67
N VAL A 108 -7.94 -9.79 -1.98
CA VAL A 108 -6.61 -9.53 -1.43
C VAL A 108 -6.73 -8.51 -0.32
N VAL A 109 -6.00 -8.73 0.77
CA VAL A 109 -5.87 -7.81 1.91
C VAL A 109 -4.41 -7.39 2.03
N LEU A 110 -4.12 -6.11 1.82
CA LEU A 110 -2.76 -5.57 1.87
C LEU A 110 -2.61 -4.59 3.03
N ARG A 111 -1.91 -5.00 4.08
CA ARG A 111 -1.58 -4.12 5.22
C ARG A 111 -0.57 -3.06 4.80
N GLY A 112 -0.83 -1.80 5.13
CA GLY A 112 0.13 -0.71 4.91
C GLY A 112 0.49 -0.48 3.43
N ALA A 113 -0.45 -0.75 2.51
CA ALA A 113 -0.23 -0.64 1.07
C ALA A 113 0.18 0.79 0.66
N ARG A 114 1.14 0.89 -0.27
CA ARG A 114 1.65 2.17 -0.79
C ARG A 114 1.61 2.17 -2.31
N ARG A 115 1.46 3.35 -2.89
CA ARG A 115 1.56 3.55 -4.35
C ARG A 115 3.02 3.73 -4.74
N THR A 116 3.47 2.98 -5.73
CA THR A 116 4.79 3.09 -6.36
C THR A 116 4.72 3.91 -7.63
#